data_AF-H1HCU1-F1
#
_entry.id   AF-H1HCU1-F1
#
_cell.length_a   1.000
_cell.length_b   1.000
_cell.length_c   1.000
_cell.angle_alpha   90.00
_cell.angle_beta   90.00
_cell.angle_gamma   90.00
#
_symmetry.space_group_name_H-M   'P 1'
#
loop_
_entity.id
_entity.type
_entity.pdbx_description
1 polymer ?
#
loop_
_entity_poly.entity_id
_entity_poly.type
_entity_poly.pdbx_seq_one_letter_code
_entity_poly.pdbx_strand_id
1 'polypeptide(L)'
;MDFKCFFIEYKIGLKDIKPHIPLKELPKYRKRFFKFFCLESFIFLLIFISITSKLANEKVIKLVTWGMYLIFILEFILLLYFENRKVSQKVILDLFYKKYSFKRKLFLISLLKKYKVQINNIDTLTFFINEAERAKKEIELFLFFIKLGKYFSPIIISLIIFYIEKLIEEKLYAIVILFLLIGLFFFLVVYSIWSVFYPIIFSKYDYLIYDLNQIIIFNKYYSNIDKNS
;
A
#
# COMPACT_ATOMS: atom_id res chain seq x y z
N MET A 1 -30.31 4.90 -6.15
CA MET A 1 -29.06 5.47 -6.70
C MET A 1 -27.91 4.70 -6.08
N ASP A 2 -26.99 4.16 -6.89
CA ASP A 2 -25.93 3.27 -6.39
C ASP A 2 -24.72 4.08 -5.89
N PHE A 3 -24.26 3.78 -4.67
CA PHE A 3 -23.03 4.32 -4.08
C PHE A 3 -21.82 4.11 -5.00
N LYS A 4 -21.77 3.00 -5.75
CA LYS A 4 -20.69 2.72 -6.69
C LYS A 4 -20.58 3.76 -7.79
N CYS A 5 -21.70 4.21 -8.35
CA CYS A 5 -21.72 5.27 -9.37
C CYS A 5 -21.23 6.60 -8.78
N PHE A 6 -21.73 6.96 -7.60
CA PHE A 6 -21.26 8.13 -6.86
C PHE A 6 -19.75 8.10 -6.63
N PHE A 7 -19.23 6.96 -6.18
CA PHE A 7 -17.83 6.81 -5.87
C PHE A 7 -16.92 6.83 -7.10
N ILE A 8 -17.39 6.29 -8.24
CA ILE A 8 -16.67 6.38 -9.52
C ILE A 8 -16.61 7.83 -9.98
N GLU A 9 -17.71 8.58 -9.93
CA GLU A 9 -17.70 10.01 -10.26
C GLU A 9 -16.80 10.81 -9.33
N TYR A 10 -16.82 10.50 -8.03
CA TYR A 10 -15.90 11.10 -7.05
C TYR A 10 -14.44 10.86 -7.45
N LYS A 11 -14.09 9.61 -7.80
CA LYS A 11 -12.75 9.25 -8.28
C LYS A 11 -12.34 10.00 -9.55
N ILE A 12 -13.26 10.18 -10.49
CA ILE A 12 -13.01 10.89 -11.75
C ILE A 12 -12.70 12.36 -11.45
N GLY A 13 -13.57 13.07 -10.72
CA GLY A 13 -13.33 14.50 -10.46
C GLY A 13 -12.14 14.78 -9.55
N LEU A 14 -11.72 13.81 -8.71
CA LEU A 14 -10.45 13.91 -7.99
C LEU A 14 -9.21 13.87 -8.89
N LYS A 15 -9.30 13.43 -10.17
CA LYS A 15 -8.16 13.48 -11.11
C LYS A 15 -7.85 14.92 -11.55
N ASP A 16 -8.86 15.77 -11.61
CA ASP A 16 -8.75 17.14 -12.11
C ASP A 16 -8.27 18.13 -11.03
N ILE A 17 -8.29 17.71 -9.76
CA ILE A 17 -7.82 18.51 -8.62
C ILE A 17 -6.34 18.22 -8.36
N LYS A 18 -5.44 19.15 -8.71
CA LYS A 18 -4.00 19.12 -8.33
C LYS A 18 -3.74 19.80 -6.95
N PRO A 19 -2.71 19.38 -6.16
CA PRO A 19 -1.81 18.27 -6.39
C PRO A 19 -2.12 17.07 -5.49
N HIS A 20 -2.07 15.90 -6.12
CA HIS A 20 -1.92 14.59 -5.52
C HIS A 20 -0.92 14.66 -4.36
N ILE A 21 -1.29 14.31 -3.11
CA ILE A 21 -0.28 13.96 -2.10
C ILE A 21 0.42 12.76 -2.71
N PRO A 22 1.65 12.93 -3.21
CA PRO A 22 2.31 11.83 -3.84
C PRO A 22 2.61 10.82 -2.75
N LEU A 23 2.47 9.52 -3.05
CA LEU A 23 2.77 8.45 -2.09
C LEU A 23 4.14 8.62 -1.40
N LYS A 24 5.08 9.22 -2.14
CA LYS A 24 6.43 9.64 -1.73
C LYS A 24 6.51 10.63 -0.56
N GLU A 25 5.42 11.33 -0.24
CA GLU A 25 5.40 12.35 0.82
C GLU A 25 4.91 11.83 2.17
N LEU A 26 4.48 10.56 2.26
CA LEU A 26 4.12 9.97 3.55
C LEU A 26 5.34 9.32 4.22
N PRO A 27 5.94 9.95 5.25
CA PRO A 27 7.17 9.48 5.87
C PRO A 27 7.06 8.08 6.49
N LYS A 28 5.83 7.66 6.85
CA LYS A 28 5.55 6.32 7.39
C LYS A 28 5.76 5.21 6.35
N TYR A 29 5.33 5.43 5.10
CA TYR A 29 5.45 4.41 4.05
C TYR A 29 6.89 4.33 3.53
N ARG A 30 7.58 5.47 3.40
CA ARG A 30 9.01 5.50 3.02
C ARG A 30 9.87 4.71 4.00
N LYS A 31 9.72 4.94 5.31
CA LYS A 31 10.47 4.20 6.35
C LYS A 31 10.17 2.70 6.32
N ARG A 32 8.90 2.35 6.07
CA ARG A 32 8.48 0.94 5.98
C ARG A 32 9.08 0.26 4.76
N PHE A 33 8.95 0.86 3.57
CA PHE A 33 9.52 0.35 2.32
C PHE A 33 11.03 0.15 2.43
N PHE A 34 11.77 1.16 2.90
CA PHE A 34 13.22 1.06 3.08
C PHE A 34 13.63 -0.08 4.04
N LYS A 35 12.88 -0.28 5.12
CA LYS A 35 13.14 -1.38 6.06
C LYS A 35 13.00 -2.75 5.39
N PHE A 36 11.99 -2.94 4.54
CA PHE A 36 11.79 -4.20 3.82
C PHE A 36 12.85 -4.40 2.73
N PHE A 37 13.18 -3.35 1.98
CA PHE A 37 14.26 -3.37 0.99
C PHE A 37 15.61 -3.80 1.59
N CYS A 38 15.98 -3.27 2.75
CA CYS A 38 17.20 -3.71 3.44
C CYS A 38 17.16 -5.18 3.86
N LEU A 39 16.00 -5.68 4.29
CA LEU A 39 15.83 -7.08 4.69
C LEU A 39 15.90 -8.02 3.48
N GLU A 40 15.29 -7.64 2.36
CA GLU A 40 15.36 -8.36 1.07
C GLU A 40 16.81 -8.44 0.57
N SER A 41 17.53 -7.33 0.62
CA SER A 41 18.96 -7.25 0.28
C SER A 41 19.82 -8.21 1.11
N PHE A 42 19.54 -8.30 2.41
CA PHE A 42 20.24 -9.21 3.30
C PHE A 42 19.95 -10.69 2.99
N ILE A 43 18.68 -11.05 2.80
CA ILE A 43 18.29 -12.44 2.47
C ILE A 43 18.84 -12.85 1.10
N PHE A 44 18.87 -11.92 0.14
CA PHE A 44 19.51 -12.16 -1.14
C PHE A 44 20.99 -12.52 -1.01
N LEU A 45 21.75 -11.80 -0.18
CA LEU A 45 23.16 -12.10 0.05
C LEU A 45 23.34 -13.54 0.56
N LEU A 46 22.46 -14.00 1.46
CA LEU A 46 22.47 -15.37 1.99
C LEU A 46 22.17 -16.42 0.90
N ILE A 47 21.19 -16.14 0.02
CA ILE A 47 20.87 -16.99 -1.15
C ILE A 47 22.08 -17.05 -2.08
N PHE A 48 22.69 -15.91 -2.39
CA PHE A 48 23.82 -15.82 -3.30
C PHE A 48 25.02 -16.62 -2.79
N ILE A 49 25.40 -16.45 -1.52
CA ILE A 49 26.47 -17.22 -0.87
C ILE A 49 26.15 -18.72 -0.87
N SER A 50 24.89 -19.10 -0.64
CA SER A 50 24.46 -20.50 -0.61
C SER A 50 24.53 -21.17 -1.99
N ILE A 51 24.16 -20.45 -3.06
CA ILE A 51 24.22 -20.97 -4.43
C ILE A 51 25.67 -21.07 -4.91
N THR A 52 26.51 -20.06 -4.66
CA THR A 52 27.91 -20.05 -5.11
C THR A 52 28.76 -21.09 -4.39
N SER A 53 28.51 -21.33 -3.09
CA SER A 53 29.25 -22.32 -2.30
C SER A 53 28.88 -23.78 -2.60
N LYS A 54 27.66 -24.07 -3.10
CA LYS A 54 27.16 -25.45 -3.21
C LYS A 54 26.76 -25.91 -4.60
N LEU A 55 26.31 -25.03 -5.49
CA LEU A 55 25.65 -25.46 -6.74
C LEU A 55 26.57 -25.51 -7.96
N ALA A 56 27.75 -24.88 -7.93
CA ALA A 56 28.88 -24.95 -8.90
C ALA A 56 28.56 -24.92 -10.43
N ASN A 57 27.31 -24.71 -10.84
CA ASN A 57 26.90 -24.66 -12.23
C ASN A 57 26.83 -23.20 -12.66
N GLU A 58 27.86 -22.75 -13.39
CA GLU A 58 28.01 -21.37 -13.82
C GLU A 58 26.79 -20.80 -14.54
N LYS A 59 26.07 -21.60 -15.34
CA LYS A 59 24.89 -21.15 -16.08
C LYS A 59 23.74 -20.78 -15.14
N VAL A 60 23.51 -21.60 -14.12
CA VAL A 60 22.45 -21.37 -13.11
C VAL A 60 22.81 -20.18 -12.23
N ILE A 61 24.07 -20.07 -11.82
CA ILE A 61 24.58 -18.93 -11.04
C ILE A 61 24.41 -17.62 -11.82
N LYS A 62 24.75 -17.60 -13.12
CA LYS A 62 24.56 -16.43 -13.98
C LYS A 62 23.09 -16.07 -14.13
N LEU A 63 22.21 -17.03 -14.41
CA LEU A 63 20.78 -16.73 -14.60
C LEU A 63 20.13 -16.15 -13.34
N VAL A 64 20.39 -16.74 -12.18
CA VAL A 64 19.84 -16.28 -10.89
C VAL A 64 20.39 -14.90 -10.54
N THR A 65 21.70 -14.66 -10.72
CA THR A 65 22.28 -13.34 -10.43
C THR A 65 21.69 -12.24 -11.32
N TRP A 66 21.58 -12.48 -12.62
CA TRP A 66 20.98 -11.51 -13.56
C TRP A 66 19.52 -11.18 -13.23
N GLY A 67 18.70 -12.20 -12.93
CA GLY A 67 17.30 -11.98 -12.53
C GLY A 67 17.18 -11.14 -11.26
N MET A 68 18.07 -11.37 -10.30
CA MET A 68 18.06 -10.64 -9.03
C MET A 68 18.57 -9.21 -9.18
N TYR A 69 19.61 -8.96 -9.98
CA TYR A 69 20.04 -7.60 -10.31
C TYR A 69 18.91 -6.78 -10.94
N LEU A 70 18.10 -7.38 -11.81
CA LEU A 70 16.94 -6.72 -12.42
C LEU A 70 15.90 -6.31 -11.35
N ILE A 71 15.60 -7.19 -10.39
CA ILE A 71 14.70 -6.89 -9.26
C ILE A 71 15.25 -5.73 -8.42
N PHE A 72 16.54 -5.76 -8.06
CA PHE A 72 17.18 -4.68 -7.29
C PHE A 72 17.17 -3.33 -8.03
N ILE A 73 17.40 -3.34 -9.35
CA ILE A 73 17.33 -2.11 -10.15
C ILE A 73 15.91 -1.53 -10.12
N LEU A 74 14.88 -2.36 -10.27
CA LEU A 74 13.49 -1.91 -10.18
C LEU A 74 13.16 -1.33 -8.80
N GLU A 75 13.58 -2.00 -7.73
CA GLU A 75 13.37 -1.54 -6.35
C GLU A 75 14.16 -0.26 -6.03
N PHE A 76 15.38 -0.12 -6.57
CA PHE A 76 16.20 1.08 -6.40
C PHE A 76 15.60 2.28 -7.15
N ILE A 77 15.04 2.07 -8.34
CA ILE A 77 14.28 3.11 -9.06
C ILE A 77 13.06 3.54 -8.22
N LEU A 78 12.34 2.59 -7.62
CA LEU A 78 11.25 2.89 -6.69
C LEU A 78 11.75 3.68 -5.47
N LEU A 79 12.88 3.30 -4.87
CA LEU A 79 13.48 4.02 -3.75
C LEU A 79 13.81 5.47 -4.11
N LEU A 80 14.48 5.70 -5.25
CA LEU A 80 14.80 7.04 -5.74
C LEU A 80 13.52 7.86 -5.99
N TYR A 81 12.46 7.24 -6.49
CA TYR A 81 11.15 7.88 -6.62
C TYR A 81 10.59 8.35 -5.25
N PHE A 82 10.82 7.58 -4.18
CA PHE A 82 10.42 7.93 -2.81
C PHE A 82 11.35 8.95 -2.13
N GLU A 83 12.64 8.97 -2.45
CA GLU A 83 13.63 9.82 -1.79
C GLU A 83 13.63 11.28 -2.31
N ASN A 84 13.18 11.49 -3.54
CA ASN A 84 13.48 12.69 -4.32
C ASN A 84 12.84 14.03 -3.92
N ARG A 85 12.27 14.21 -2.72
CA ARG A 85 11.85 15.54 -2.26
C ARG A 85 11.88 15.68 -0.73
N LYS A 86 12.89 16.36 -0.19
CA LYS A 86 12.78 16.99 1.14
C LYS A 86 11.89 18.23 1.02
N VAL A 87 10.57 18.05 0.99
CA VAL A 87 9.64 19.18 1.05
C VAL A 87 9.53 19.63 2.51
N SER A 88 9.65 20.94 2.77
CA SER A 88 9.47 21.46 4.13
C SER A 88 8.04 21.20 4.61
N GLN A 89 7.87 20.84 5.89
CA GLN A 89 6.55 20.54 6.48
C GLN A 89 5.54 21.68 6.25
N LYS A 90 6.02 22.93 6.20
CA LYS A 90 5.22 24.13 5.91
C LYS A 90 4.67 24.14 4.49
N VAL A 91 5.49 23.81 3.49
CA VAL A 91 5.04 23.69 2.10
C VAL A 91 4.05 22.55 1.94
N ILE A 92 4.25 21.43 2.66
CA ILE A 92 3.31 20.31 2.66
C ILE A 92 1.95 20.76 3.24
N LEU A 93 1.97 21.48 4.36
CA LEU A 93 0.77 22.02 5.01
C LEU A 93 -0.03 22.93 4.07
N ASP A 94 0.63 23.91 3.46
CA ASP A 94 -0.07 24.94 2.69
C ASP A 94 -0.59 24.40 1.34
N LEU A 95 0.20 23.59 0.62
CA LEU A 95 -0.23 23.04 -0.67
C LEU A 95 -1.20 21.86 -0.52
N PHE A 96 -0.89 20.88 0.33
CA PHE A 96 -1.65 19.63 0.38
C PHE A 96 -2.75 19.63 1.44
N TYR A 97 -2.45 20.10 2.65
CA TYR A 97 -3.42 20.02 3.73
C TYR A 97 -4.47 21.14 3.65
N LYS A 98 -4.09 22.36 3.26
CA LYS A 98 -5.04 23.45 3.12
C LYS A 98 -5.68 23.49 1.74
N LYS A 99 -4.89 23.77 0.69
CA LYS A 99 -5.42 24.06 -0.65
C LYS A 99 -6.08 22.84 -1.32
N TYR A 100 -5.41 21.69 -1.31
CA TYR A 100 -5.95 20.48 -1.95
C TYR A 100 -7.15 19.90 -1.19
N SER A 101 -7.06 19.76 0.13
CA SER A 101 -8.17 19.31 0.98
C SER A 101 -9.43 20.17 0.79
N PHE A 102 -9.27 21.50 0.75
CA PHE A 102 -10.38 22.40 0.53
C PHE A 102 -11.05 22.18 -0.83
N LYS A 103 -10.27 22.11 -1.92
CA LYS A 103 -10.80 21.84 -3.27
C LYS A 103 -11.56 20.52 -3.35
N ARG A 104 -11.04 19.46 -2.71
CA ARG A 104 -11.71 18.16 -2.66
C ARG A 104 -13.06 18.22 -1.96
N LYS A 105 -13.12 18.91 -0.82
CA LYS A 105 -14.37 19.07 -0.07
C LYS A 105 -15.40 19.87 -0.86
N LEU A 106 -14.99 20.94 -1.55
CA LEU A 106 -15.90 21.69 -2.43
C LEU A 106 -16.45 20.82 -3.57
N PHE A 107 -15.59 20.03 -4.21
CA PHE A 107 -16.04 19.09 -5.23
C PHE A 107 -16.96 18.00 -4.67
N LEU A 108 -16.68 17.49 -3.47
CA LEU A 108 -17.56 16.53 -2.82
C LEU A 108 -18.94 17.16 -2.55
N ILE A 109 -19.00 18.42 -2.07
CA ILE A 109 -20.25 19.14 -1.84
C ILE A 109 -21.04 19.30 -3.14
N SER A 110 -20.39 19.71 -4.24
CA SER A 110 -21.06 19.83 -5.54
C SER A 110 -21.55 18.48 -6.07
N LEU A 111 -20.80 17.40 -5.85
CA LEU A 111 -21.20 16.06 -6.20
C LEU A 111 -22.39 15.57 -5.35
N LEU A 112 -22.39 15.82 -4.05
CA LEU A 112 -23.52 15.52 -3.16
C LEU A 112 -24.78 16.27 -3.63
N LYS A 113 -24.65 17.56 -3.98
CA LYS A 113 -25.74 18.39 -4.53
C LYS A 113 -26.28 17.81 -5.85
N LYS A 114 -25.41 17.39 -6.77
CA LYS A 114 -25.79 16.68 -8.01
C LYS A 114 -26.60 15.42 -7.72
N TYR A 115 -26.25 14.70 -6.67
CA TYR A 115 -26.92 13.49 -6.19
C TYR A 115 -28.12 13.78 -5.26
N LYS A 116 -28.53 15.05 -5.12
CA LYS A 116 -29.63 15.52 -4.25
C LYS A 116 -29.43 15.19 -2.76
N VAL A 117 -28.19 15.04 -2.32
CA VAL A 117 -27.81 14.83 -0.92
C VAL A 117 -27.50 16.18 -0.29
N GLN A 118 -28.23 16.52 0.76
CA GLN A 118 -27.96 17.74 1.53
C GLN A 118 -26.82 17.51 2.52
N ILE A 119 -25.86 18.43 2.56
CA ILE A 119 -24.72 18.36 3.48
C ILE A 119 -25.12 18.51 4.96
N ASN A 120 -26.35 18.97 5.22
CA ASN A 120 -26.90 19.09 6.57
C ASN A 120 -27.53 17.79 7.08
N ASN A 121 -27.77 16.82 6.19
CA ASN A 121 -28.35 15.54 6.55
C ASN A 121 -27.23 14.58 7.01
N ILE A 122 -26.91 14.66 8.30
CA ILE A 122 -25.83 13.90 8.93
C ILE A 122 -26.04 12.39 8.78
N ASP A 123 -27.28 11.91 8.89
CA ASP A 123 -27.61 10.48 8.75
C ASP A 123 -27.26 9.96 7.36
N THR A 124 -27.59 10.72 6.31
CA THR A 124 -27.25 10.35 4.94
C THR A 124 -25.75 10.38 4.71
N LEU A 125 -25.03 11.39 5.22
CA LEU A 125 -23.57 11.43 5.11
C LEU A 125 -22.92 10.26 5.87
N THR A 126 -23.48 9.86 7.01
CA THR A 126 -23.02 8.72 7.81
C THR A 126 -23.26 7.40 7.07
N PHE A 127 -24.38 7.27 6.36
CA PHE A 127 -24.63 6.13 5.47
C PHE A 127 -23.57 6.01 4.38
N PHE A 128 -23.17 7.13 3.74
CA PHE A 128 -22.09 7.14 2.74
C PHE A 128 -20.74 6.73 3.36
N ILE A 129 -20.45 7.14 4.59
CA ILE A 129 -19.24 6.72 5.31
C ILE A 129 -19.26 5.21 5.54
N ASN A 130 -20.37 4.67 6.05
CA ASN A 130 -20.51 3.25 6.34
C ASN A 130 -20.38 2.39 5.07
N GLU A 131 -21.00 2.80 3.97
CA GLU A 131 -20.88 2.12 2.67
C GLU A 131 -19.45 2.22 2.11
N ALA A 132 -18.78 3.37 2.24
CA ALA A 132 -17.38 3.50 1.87
C ALA A 132 -16.47 2.58 2.69
N GLU A 133 -16.70 2.47 4.01
CA GLU A 133 -15.97 1.57 4.90
C GLU A 133 -16.24 0.10 4.56
N ARG A 134 -17.48 -0.26 4.27
CA ARG A 134 -17.86 -1.62 3.86
C ARG A 134 -17.18 -2.00 2.55
N ALA A 135 -17.32 -1.17 1.50
CA ALA A 135 -16.68 -1.42 0.21
C ALA A 135 -15.14 -1.48 0.33
N LYS A 136 -14.56 -0.64 1.19
CA LYS A 136 -13.12 -0.72 1.53
C LYS A 136 -12.78 -2.07 2.18
N LYS A 137 -13.57 -2.51 3.17
CA LYS A 137 -13.38 -3.80 3.86
C LYS A 137 -13.54 -5.01 2.95
N GLU A 138 -14.49 -5.01 2.01
CA GLU A 138 -14.68 -6.09 1.04
C GLU A 138 -13.45 -6.26 0.13
N ILE A 139 -12.86 -5.15 -0.32
CA ILE A 139 -11.58 -5.18 -1.05
C ILE A 139 -10.45 -5.65 -0.11
N GLU A 140 -10.41 -5.18 1.14
CA GLU A 140 -9.47 -5.65 2.17
C GLU A 140 -9.64 -7.14 2.54
N LEU A 141 -10.81 -7.75 2.32
CA LEU A 141 -11.11 -9.16 2.54
C LEU A 141 -10.65 -10.05 1.36
N PHE A 142 -10.78 -9.60 0.11
CA PHE A 142 -10.07 -10.23 -1.00
C PHE A 142 -8.54 -10.25 -0.73
N LEU A 143 -8.08 -9.24 -0.01
CA LEU A 143 -6.73 -9.08 0.50
C LEU A 143 -6.38 -9.88 1.77
N PHE A 144 -7.38 -10.40 2.48
CA PHE A 144 -7.18 -11.35 3.57
C PHE A 144 -6.50 -12.63 3.07
N PHE A 145 -6.74 -13.03 1.82
CA PHE A 145 -6.01 -14.14 1.15
C PHE A 145 -4.51 -13.85 0.94
N ILE A 146 -4.10 -12.59 0.86
CA ILE A 146 -2.69 -12.18 0.85
C ILE A 146 -2.15 -12.08 2.28
N LYS A 147 -2.94 -11.56 3.23
CA LYS A 147 -2.63 -11.60 4.68
C LYS A 147 -2.54 -13.02 5.22
N LEU A 148 -3.11 -14.01 4.53
CA LEU A 148 -2.98 -15.43 4.84
C LEU A 148 -1.51 -15.89 4.84
N GLY A 149 -0.61 -15.13 4.21
CA GLY A 149 0.84 -15.10 4.44
C GLY A 149 1.27 -15.22 5.91
N LYS A 150 0.53 -14.62 6.85
CA LYS A 150 0.78 -14.74 8.30
C LYS A 150 0.49 -16.14 8.86
N TYR A 151 -0.43 -16.89 8.27
CA TYR A 151 -0.69 -18.28 8.66
C TYR A 151 0.29 -19.27 7.99
N PHE A 152 1.07 -18.82 7.00
CA PHE A 152 2.27 -19.56 6.60
C PHE A 152 3.39 -19.46 7.65
N SER A 153 3.36 -18.50 8.59
CA SER A 153 4.33 -18.47 9.69
C SER A 153 4.29 -19.75 10.54
N PRO A 154 3.12 -20.25 10.99
CA PRO A 154 3.02 -21.57 11.61
C PRO A 154 3.49 -22.71 10.70
N ILE A 155 3.17 -22.67 9.39
CA ILE A 155 3.62 -23.71 8.44
C ILE A 155 5.16 -23.70 8.32
N ILE A 156 5.78 -22.53 8.26
CA ILE A 156 7.23 -22.34 8.25
C ILE A 156 7.85 -22.82 9.57
N ILE A 157 7.23 -22.49 10.72
CA ILE A 157 7.67 -22.93 12.05
C ILE A 157 7.51 -24.45 12.20
N SER A 158 6.39 -25.04 11.76
CA SER A 158 6.17 -26.49 11.75
C SER A 158 7.10 -27.21 10.79
N LEU A 159 7.46 -26.60 9.65
CA LEU A 159 8.52 -27.11 8.77
C LEU A 159 9.90 -27.05 9.45
N ILE A 160 10.18 -26.01 10.24
CA ILE A 160 11.41 -25.91 11.07
C ILE A 160 11.42 -26.98 12.17
N ILE A 161 10.28 -27.27 12.82
CA ILE A 161 10.14 -28.30 13.86
C ILE A 161 10.27 -29.72 13.25
N PHE A 162 9.57 -30.00 12.16
CA PHE A 162 9.71 -31.25 11.38
C PHE A 162 11.15 -31.45 10.89
N TYR A 163 11.83 -30.34 10.59
CA TYR A 163 13.24 -30.31 10.21
C TYR A 163 14.19 -30.63 11.38
N ILE A 164 13.90 -30.16 12.60
CA ILE A 164 14.64 -30.54 13.83
C ILE A 164 14.48 -32.05 14.10
N GLU A 165 13.31 -32.63 13.83
CA GLU A 165 13.09 -34.08 14.01
C GLU A 165 13.83 -34.94 12.96
N LYS A 166 14.14 -34.38 11.77
CA LYS A 166 14.82 -35.08 10.66
C LYS A 166 16.34 -34.87 10.58
N LEU A 167 16.96 -34.37 11.65
CA LEU A 167 18.38 -33.96 11.80
C LEU A 167 19.48 -35.02 11.51
N ILE A 168 19.16 -36.15 10.86
CA ILE A 168 20.07 -37.31 10.74
C ILE A 168 20.79 -37.41 9.36
N GLU A 169 20.48 -36.60 8.33
CA GLU A 169 21.13 -36.72 7.00
C GLU A 169 21.57 -35.38 6.33
N GLU A 170 22.86 -35.25 5.99
CA GLU A 170 23.56 -33.95 5.79
C GLU A 170 23.43 -33.27 4.39
N LYS A 171 23.08 -33.97 3.31
CA LYS A 171 23.08 -33.38 1.93
C LYS A 171 21.75 -32.78 1.47
N LEU A 172 20.61 -33.31 1.93
CA LEU A 172 19.27 -32.79 1.61
C LEU A 172 19.02 -31.41 2.27
N TYR A 173 19.66 -31.15 3.41
CA TYR A 173 19.54 -29.94 4.22
C TYR A 173 19.79 -28.63 3.48
N ALA A 174 20.89 -28.59 2.71
CA ALA A 174 21.33 -27.38 2.02
C ALA A 174 20.32 -26.88 0.99
N ILE A 175 19.73 -27.81 0.26
CA ILE A 175 18.78 -27.55 -0.82
C ILE A 175 17.45 -27.08 -0.21
N VAL A 176 17.02 -27.69 0.91
CA VAL A 176 15.79 -27.29 1.62
C VAL A 176 15.91 -25.88 2.20
N ILE A 177 17.04 -25.51 2.84
CA ILE A 177 17.27 -24.13 3.28
C ILE A 177 17.20 -23.15 2.11
N LEU A 178 17.85 -23.50 0.99
CA LEU A 178 17.86 -22.63 -0.18
C LEU A 178 16.43 -22.38 -0.69
N PHE A 179 15.58 -23.41 -0.76
CA PHE A 179 14.18 -23.26 -1.12
C PHE A 179 13.39 -22.41 -0.11
N LEU A 180 13.64 -22.55 1.20
CA LEU A 180 13.01 -21.71 2.22
C LEU A 180 13.42 -20.24 2.09
N LEU A 181 14.71 -19.97 1.88
CA LEU A 181 15.22 -18.61 1.67
C LEU A 181 14.64 -17.99 0.40
N ILE A 182 14.56 -18.75 -0.70
CA ILE A 182 13.90 -18.31 -1.94
C ILE A 182 12.42 -17.99 -1.69
N GLY A 183 11.69 -18.88 -0.99
CA GLY A 183 10.28 -18.65 -0.65
C GLY A 183 10.07 -17.40 0.23
N LEU A 184 10.95 -17.19 1.21
CA LEU A 184 10.95 -15.99 2.05
C LEU A 184 11.24 -14.72 1.24
N PHE A 185 12.20 -14.78 0.31
CA PHE A 185 12.52 -13.67 -0.59
C PHE A 185 11.31 -13.29 -1.46
N PHE A 186 10.65 -14.27 -2.10
CA PHE A 186 9.43 -14.02 -2.88
C PHE A 186 8.31 -13.41 -2.04
N PHE A 187 8.12 -13.90 -0.81
CA PHE A 187 7.12 -13.34 0.10
C PHE A 187 7.38 -11.87 0.43
N LEU A 188 8.65 -11.52 0.70
CA LEU A 188 9.04 -10.15 0.98
C LEU A 188 8.82 -9.23 -0.23
N VAL A 189 9.24 -9.64 -1.43
CA VAL A 189 9.04 -8.86 -2.67
C VAL A 189 7.56 -8.56 -2.90
N VAL A 190 6.69 -9.57 -2.76
CA VAL A 190 5.22 -9.39 -2.89
C VAL A 190 4.70 -8.41 -1.83
N TYR A 191 5.17 -8.53 -0.59
CA TYR A 191 4.77 -7.64 0.50
C TYR A 191 5.27 -6.19 0.28
N SER A 192 6.49 -6.00 -0.22
CA SER A 192 7.08 -4.69 -0.52
C SER A 192 6.33 -3.98 -1.64
N ILE A 193 6.07 -4.67 -2.75
CA ILE A 193 5.18 -4.22 -3.83
C ILE A 193 3.82 -3.83 -3.24
N TRP A 194 3.22 -4.70 -2.45
CA TRP A 194 1.92 -4.44 -1.82
C TRP A 194 1.91 -3.17 -0.95
N SER A 195 2.95 -2.97 -0.15
CA SER A 195 3.07 -1.81 0.75
C SER A 195 3.06 -0.46 0.01
N VAL A 196 3.47 -0.47 -1.26
CA VAL A 196 3.45 0.68 -2.17
C VAL A 196 2.07 0.82 -2.82
N PHE A 197 1.47 -0.27 -3.32
CA PHE A 197 0.19 -0.18 -4.02
C PHE A 197 -1.02 0.02 -3.09
N TYR A 198 -0.97 -0.49 -1.86
CA TYR A 198 -2.04 -0.37 -0.86
C TYR A 198 -2.53 1.08 -0.69
N PRO A 199 -1.68 2.05 -0.30
CA PRO A 199 -2.13 3.43 -0.17
C PRO A 199 -2.60 4.05 -1.49
N ILE A 200 -2.12 3.62 -2.65
CA ILE A 200 -2.61 4.12 -3.96
C ILE A 200 -4.06 3.70 -4.17
N ILE A 201 -4.35 2.41 -3.96
CA ILE A 201 -5.68 1.80 -4.21
C ILE A 201 -6.71 2.33 -3.21
N PHE A 202 -6.33 2.43 -1.93
CA PHE A 202 -7.27 2.75 -0.85
C PHE A 202 -7.40 4.25 -0.53
N SER A 203 -6.44 5.08 -0.96
CA SER A 203 -6.46 6.53 -0.68
C SER A 203 -7.77 7.21 -1.04
N LYS A 204 -8.46 6.76 -2.09
CA LYS A 204 -9.72 7.36 -2.55
C LYS A 204 -10.88 7.11 -1.60
N TYR A 205 -10.94 5.92 -0.99
CA TYR A 205 -11.89 5.65 0.09
C TYR A 205 -11.55 6.47 1.33
N ASP A 206 -10.26 6.52 1.70
CA ASP A 206 -9.81 7.31 2.85
C ASP A 206 -10.12 8.81 2.68
N TYR A 207 -9.93 9.35 1.48
CA TYR A 207 -10.29 10.74 1.18
C TYR A 207 -11.78 10.99 1.27
N LEU A 208 -12.62 10.10 0.73
CA LEU A 208 -14.07 10.25 0.82
C LEU A 208 -14.55 10.22 2.27
N ILE A 209 -14.14 9.21 3.03
CA ILE A 209 -14.50 9.05 4.45
C ILE A 209 -14.03 10.28 5.25
N TYR A 210 -12.78 10.70 5.03
CA TYR A 210 -12.24 11.88 5.71
C TYR A 210 -13.01 13.14 5.35
N ASP A 211 -13.28 13.39 4.07
CA ASP A 211 -13.96 14.60 3.61
C ASP A 211 -15.40 14.67 4.13
N LEU A 212 -16.14 13.55 4.12
CA LEU A 212 -17.48 13.46 4.70
C LEU A 212 -17.46 13.78 6.20
N ASN A 213 -16.54 13.19 6.95
CA ASN A 213 -16.37 13.49 8.38
C ASN A 213 -16.05 14.96 8.64
N GLN A 214 -15.19 15.57 7.81
CA GLN A 214 -14.87 17.00 7.94
C GLN A 214 -16.07 17.90 7.60
N ILE A 215 -16.89 17.52 6.62
CA ILE A 215 -18.14 18.24 6.31
C ILE A 215 -19.11 18.16 7.49
N ILE A 216 -19.22 17.00 8.15
CA ILE A 216 -20.04 16.82 9.36
C ILE A 216 -19.53 17.70 10.51
N ILE A 217 -18.23 17.64 10.82
CA ILE A 217 -17.62 18.39 11.94
C ILE A 217 -17.74 19.90 11.71
N PHE A 218 -17.47 20.37 10.49
CA PHE A 218 -17.49 21.78 10.13
C PHE A 218 -18.75 22.17 9.35
N ASN A 219 -19.89 21.55 9.66
CA ASN A 219 -21.13 21.69 8.89
C ASN A 219 -21.54 23.16 8.73
N LYS A 220 -21.52 23.96 9.80
CA LYS A 220 -21.86 25.39 9.73
C LYS A 220 -21.00 26.16 8.72
N TYR A 221 -19.71 25.86 8.65
CA TYR A 221 -18.79 26.51 7.71
C TYR A 221 -19.12 26.13 6.26
N TYR A 222 -19.31 24.83 5.99
CA TYR A 222 -19.60 24.34 4.65
C TYR A 222 -21.02 24.67 4.17
N SER A 223 -22.00 24.70 5.07
CA SER A 223 -23.35 25.22 4.85
C SER A 223 -23.33 26.66 4.33
N ASN A 224 -22.51 27.51 4.92
CA ASN A 224 -22.41 28.91 4.50
C ASN A 224 -21.75 29.05 3.14
N ILE A 225 -20.79 28.18 2.81
CA ILE A 225 -20.16 28.15 1.49
C ILE A 225 -21.15 27.68 0.42
N ASP A 226 -21.90 26.60 0.68
CA ASP A 226 -22.86 26.03 -0.28
C ASP A 226 -24.04 26.98 -0.58
N LYS A 227 -24.44 27.80 0.40
CA LYS A 227 -25.45 28.86 0.19
C LYS A 227 -24.97 30.00 -0.71
N ASN A 228 -23.66 30.22 -0.77
CA ASN A 228 -23.03 31.32 -1.50
C ASN A 228 -22.43 30.89 -2.85
N SER A 229 -22.63 29.61 -3.26
CA SER A 229 -22.10 29.01 -4.48
C SER A 229 -23.19 28.48 -5.42
#